data_AF-A0A401ZVB3-F1
#
_entry.id   AF-A0A401ZVB3-F1
#
_cell.length_a   1.000
_cell.length_b   1.000
_cell.length_c   1.000
_cell.angle_alpha   90.00
_cell.angle_beta   90.00
_cell.angle_gamma   90.00
#
_symmetry.space_group_name_H-M   'P 1'
#
loop_
_entity.id
_entity.type
_entity.pdbx_description
1 polymer ?
#
loop_
_entity_poly.entity_id
_entity_poly.type
_entity_poly.pdbx_seq_one_letter_code
_entity_poly.pdbx_strand_id
1 'polypeptide(L)'
;MSFQVCIKTEKPLHQLATEMRDLFSLPPFKLDSFADSSYCQFEMLGMLILIRQAEEVEREPEVADYPYCFDIQMSFTEHELDTDTMEYALQPYYAQLIAFHLGVETACQETKRVGEHWQIRYNYYVKNKNWSGEFLFGEKGWSPAVISGPATPWRLLHPALHRE
;
A
#
# COMPACT_ATOMS: atom_id res chain seq x y z
N MET A 1 2.05 -12.13 6.53
CA MET A 1 0.95 -11.13 6.56
C MET A 1 0.77 -10.58 5.15
N SER A 2 -0.43 -10.22 4.71
CA SER A 2 -0.68 -9.81 3.33
C SER A 2 -0.09 -8.43 2.99
N PHE A 3 0.50 -8.31 1.79
CA PHE A 3 0.89 -7.04 1.20
C PHE A 3 -0.27 -6.03 1.11
N GLN A 4 -0.13 -4.85 1.74
CA GLN A 4 -1.14 -3.78 1.69
C GLN A 4 -0.53 -2.38 1.67
N VAL A 5 -1.09 -1.51 0.83
CA VAL A 5 -0.83 -0.06 0.80
C VAL A 5 -2.17 0.67 0.94
N CYS A 6 -2.33 1.46 2.00
CA CYS A 6 -3.48 2.34 2.18
C CYS A 6 -3.31 3.58 1.31
N ILE A 7 -4.40 4.07 0.70
CA ILE A 7 -4.39 5.19 -0.25
C ILE A 7 -5.44 6.21 0.15
N LYS A 8 -5.00 7.47 0.24
CA LYS A 8 -5.85 8.62 0.49
C LYS A 8 -5.90 9.52 -0.74
N THR A 9 -7.11 9.68 -1.26
CA THR A 9 -7.39 10.47 -2.46
C THR A 9 -8.89 10.77 -2.57
N GLU A 10 -9.21 11.91 -3.20
CA GLU A 10 -10.58 12.28 -3.60
C GLU A 10 -11.03 11.60 -4.91
N LYS A 11 -10.12 10.88 -5.58
CA LYS A 11 -10.44 10.19 -6.83
C LYS A 11 -11.47 9.07 -6.57
N PRO A 12 -12.44 8.87 -7.47
CA PRO A 12 -13.34 7.73 -7.39
C PRO A 12 -12.59 6.42 -7.70
N LEU A 13 -13.06 5.32 -7.11
CA LEU A 13 -12.44 3.98 -7.25
C LEU A 13 -12.11 3.60 -8.69
N HIS A 14 -13.05 3.79 -9.63
CA HIS A 14 -12.85 3.44 -11.03
C HIS A 14 -11.70 4.24 -11.68
N GLN A 15 -11.57 5.53 -11.36
CA GLN A 15 -10.46 6.35 -11.86
C GLN A 15 -9.14 5.87 -11.26
N LEU A 16 -9.10 5.66 -9.95
CA LEU A 16 -7.91 5.15 -9.26
C LEU A 16 -7.47 3.80 -9.85
N ALA A 17 -8.41 2.88 -10.08
CA ALA A 17 -8.12 1.57 -10.66
C ALA A 17 -7.63 1.66 -12.11
N THR A 18 -8.18 2.58 -12.91
CA THR A 18 -7.71 2.82 -14.27
C THR A 18 -6.27 3.35 -14.28
N GLU A 19 -5.97 4.32 -13.43
CA GLU A 19 -4.61 4.87 -13.33
C GLU A 19 -3.60 3.85 -12.79
N MET A 20 -4.00 3.01 -11.82
CA MET A 20 -3.18 1.90 -11.31
C MET A 20 -2.92 0.85 -12.38
N ARG A 21 -3.93 0.51 -13.19
CA ARG A 21 -3.77 -0.37 -14.34
C ARG A 21 -2.70 0.15 -15.27
N ASP A 22 -2.76 1.43 -15.61
CA ASP A 22 -1.83 2.05 -16.55
C ASP A 22 -0.41 2.15 -15.95
N LEU A 23 -0.30 2.48 -14.64
CA LEU A 23 0.97 2.52 -13.92
C LEU A 23 1.69 1.16 -13.91
N PHE A 24 0.96 0.10 -13.59
CA PHE A 24 1.53 -1.24 -13.44
C PHE A 24 1.41 -2.12 -14.69
N SER A 25 0.87 -1.58 -15.78
CA SER A 25 0.56 -2.33 -17.01
C SER A 25 -0.29 -3.59 -16.74
N LEU A 26 -1.29 -3.45 -15.87
CA LEU A 26 -2.18 -4.55 -15.49
C LEU A 26 -3.20 -4.86 -16.59
N PRO A 27 -3.76 -6.08 -16.59
CA PRO A 27 -4.91 -6.39 -17.44
C PRO A 27 -6.13 -5.50 -17.09
N PRO A 28 -7.20 -5.52 -17.91
CA PRO A 28 -8.46 -4.90 -17.53
C PRO A 28 -8.97 -5.45 -16.19
N PHE A 29 -9.47 -4.57 -15.33
CA PHE A 29 -10.06 -4.98 -14.05
C PHE A 29 -11.52 -5.40 -14.19
N LYS A 30 -11.96 -6.24 -13.27
CA LYS A 30 -13.37 -6.48 -12.97
C LYS A 30 -13.78 -5.55 -11.82
N LEU A 31 -14.94 -4.91 -11.95
CA LEU A 31 -15.57 -4.21 -10.82
C LEU A 31 -16.53 -5.21 -10.16
N ASP A 32 -16.38 -5.39 -8.86
CA ASP A 32 -17.21 -6.31 -8.08
C ASP A 32 -17.44 -5.71 -6.68
N SER A 33 -18.26 -6.36 -5.86
CA SER A 33 -18.64 -5.88 -4.54
C SER A 33 -18.75 -7.03 -3.55
N PHE A 34 -18.18 -6.85 -2.36
CA PHE A 34 -18.47 -7.71 -1.20
C PHE A 34 -19.48 -7.01 -0.32
N ALA A 35 -20.64 -7.63 -0.07
CA ALA A 35 -21.71 -7.14 0.81
C ALA A 35 -22.05 -5.64 0.64
N ASP A 36 -21.23 -4.74 1.21
CA ASP A 36 -21.40 -3.29 1.24
C ASP A 36 -20.21 -2.45 0.69
N SER A 37 -19.12 -3.07 0.18
CA SER A 37 -17.95 -2.37 -0.37
C SER A 37 -17.61 -2.77 -1.80
N SER A 38 -17.31 -1.79 -2.64
CA SER A 38 -16.87 -2.00 -4.03
C SER A 38 -15.35 -2.21 -4.10
N TYR A 39 -14.92 -3.10 -4.99
CA TYR A 39 -13.51 -3.31 -5.28
C TYR A 39 -13.26 -3.54 -6.78
N CYS A 40 -12.05 -3.19 -7.21
CA CYS A 40 -11.53 -3.52 -8.53
C CYS A 40 -10.51 -4.65 -8.40
N GLN A 41 -10.66 -5.67 -9.24
CA GLN A 41 -9.82 -6.87 -9.22
C GLN A 41 -9.05 -7.02 -10.53
N PHE A 42 -7.75 -7.29 -10.41
CA PHE A 42 -6.86 -7.66 -11.51
C PHE A 42 -6.29 -9.06 -11.26
N GLU A 43 -6.31 -9.91 -12.29
CA GLU A 43 -5.75 -11.26 -12.23
C GLU A 43 -4.60 -11.36 -13.24
N MET A 44 -3.38 -11.64 -12.78
CA MET A 44 -2.21 -11.73 -13.65
C MET A 44 -1.20 -12.75 -13.10
N LEU A 45 -0.83 -13.75 -13.91
CA LEU A 45 0.29 -14.67 -13.62
C LEU A 45 0.25 -15.32 -12.22
N GLY A 46 -0.94 -15.70 -11.74
CA GLY A 46 -1.09 -16.26 -10.39
C GLY A 46 -0.95 -15.21 -9.28
N MET A 47 -1.17 -13.93 -9.60
CA MET A 47 -1.31 -12.84 -8.64
C MET A 47 -2.70 -12.25 -8.78
N LEU A 48 -3.30 -11.96 -7.63
CA LEU A 48 -4.54 -11.24 -7.50
C LEU A 48 -4.22 -9.87 -6.90
N ILE A 49 -4.52 -8.80 -7.62
CA ILE A 49 -4.36 -7.43 -7.14
C ILE A 49 -5.75 -6.86 -6.91
N LEU A 50 -5.98 -6.29 -5.74
CA LEU A 50 -7.25 -5.70 -5.35
C LEU A 50 -7.05 -4.22 -5.04
N ILE A 51 -7.95 -3.38 -5.54
CA ILE A 51 -8.13 -2.01 -5.07
C ILE A 51 -9.52 -1.95 -4.47
N ARG A 52 -9.61 -1.88 -3.16
CA ARG A 52 -10.88 -1.94 -2.44
C ARG A 52 -11.10 -0.69 -1.64
N GLN A 53 -12.35 -0.29 -1.50
CA GLN A 53 -12.73 0.68 -0.48
C GLN A 53 -12.64 -0.03 0.88
N ALA A 54 -11.83 0.50 1.80
CA ALA A 54 -11.74 -0.07 3.14
C ALA A 54 -12.94 0.40 3.98
N GLU A 55 -13.57 -0.47 4.77
CA GLU A 55 -14.64 -0.05 5.68
C GLU A 55 -14.07 0.70 6.89
N GLU A 56 -14.78 1.70 7.43
CA GLU A 56 -14.30 2.47 8.59
C GLU A 56 -14.11 1.61 9.85
N VAL A 57 -14.89 0.54 10.00
CA VAL A 57 -14.92 -0.30 11.22
C VAL A 57 -13.72 -1.26 11.31
N GLU A 58 -13.14 -1.63 10.18
CA GLU A 58 -11.97 -2.51 10.10
C GLU A 58 -10.64 -1.76 10.06
N ARG A 59 -10.66 -0.42 10.05
CA ARG A 59 -9.44 0.39 9.93
C ARG A 59 -8.71 0.53 11.24
N GLU A 60 -7.41 0.35 11.16
CA GLU A 60 -6.49 0.79 12.18
C GLU A 60 -6.55 2.33 12.30
N PRO A 61 -6.52 2.90 13.53
CA PRO A 61 -6.67 4.33 13.75
C PRO A 61 -5.71 5.20 12.95
N GLU A 62 -4.50 4.69 12.67
CA GLU A 62 -3.44 5.39 11.93
C GLU A 62 -3.77 5.68 10.46
N VAL A 63 -4.71 4.94 9.88
CA VAL A 63 -5.10 5.02 8.47
C VAL A 63 -6.62 5.13 8.31
N ALA A 64 -7.32 5.55 9.36
CA ALA A 64 -8.77 5.68 9.37
C ALA A 64 -9.29 6.60 8.24
N ASP A 65 -8.51 7.60 7.82
CA ASP A 65 -8.84 8.54 6.75
C ASP A 65 -8.34 8.14 5.35
N TYR A 66 -7.84 6.91 5.15
CA TYR A 66 -7.35 6.39 3.86
C TYR A 66 -8.43 5.55 3.15
N PRO A 67 -9.30 6.15 2.29
CA PRO A 67 -10.48 5.52 1.71
C PRO A 67 -10.27 4.16 1.03
N TYR A 68 -9.07 3.91 0.49
CA TYR A 68 -8.81 2.72 -0.33
C TYR A 68 -7.60 1.93 0.18
N CYS A 69 -7.60 0.63 -0.12
CA CYS A 69 -6.43 -0.24 0.04
C CYS A 69 -6.06 -0.85 -1.31
N PHE A 70 -4.76 -0.90 -1.59
CA PHE A 70 -4.16 -1.67 -2.66
C PHE A 70 -3.50 -2.91 -2.05
N ASP A 71 -4.02 -4.08 -2.40
CA ASP A 71 -3.56 -5.36 -1.88
C ASP A 71 -2.99 -6.22 -3.01
N ILE A 72 -1.90 -6.94 -2.73
CA ILE A 72 -1.33 -7.95 -3.63
C ILE A 72 -1.43 -9.29 -2.92
N GLN A 73 -2.07 -10.27 -3.56
CA GLN A 73 -2.19 -11.63 -3.07
C GLN A 73 -1.55 -12.57 -4.10
N MET A 74 -0.59 -13.37 -3.67
CA MET A 74 0.03 -14.40 -4.51
C MET A 74 -0.82 -15.68 -4.42
N SER A 75 -1.26 -16.24 -5.54
CA SER A 75 -2.05 -17.48 -5.58
C SER A 75 -1.18 -18.74 -5.51
N PHE A 76 0.14 -18.61 -5.41
CA PHE A 76 1.06 -19.75 -5.24
C PHE A 76 1.11 -20.18 -3.77
N THR A 77 -0.01 -20.65 -3.24
CA THR A 77 -0.11 -21.22 -1.89
C THR A 77 0.36 -22.69 -1.84
N GLU A 78 0.82 -23.27 -2.95
CA GLU A 78 1.23 -24.69 -3.04
C GLU A 78 2.69 -24.97 -2.66
N HIS A 79 3.50 -23.94 -2.43
CA HIS A 79 4.88 -24.11 -1.96
C HIS A 79 5.09 -23.26 -0.71
N GLU A 80 5.61 -23.87 0.36
CA GLU A 80 6.00 -23.26 1.65
C GLU A 80 7.14 -22.23 1.48
N LEU A 81 7.02 -21.29 0.55
CA LEU A 81 7.94 -20.20 0.36
C LEU A 81 7.56 -19.09 1.32
N ASP A 82 8.41 -18.87 2.33
CA ASP A 82 8.33 -17.71 3.22
C ASP A 82 8.64 -16.42 2.42
N THR A 83 7.60 -15.83 1.85
CA THR A 83 7.67 -14.56 1.09
C THR A 83 7.48 -13.33 1.97
N ASP A 84 7.21 -13.49 3.27
CA ASP A 84 6.86 -12.41 4.18
C ASP A 84 7.92 -11.30 4.16
N THR A 85 9.21 -11.68 4.21
CA THR A 85 10.31 -10.69 4.20
C THR A 85 10.35 -9.86 2.91
N MET A 86 10.08 -10.49 1.76
CA MET A 86 10.04 -9.79 0.48
C MET A 86 8.83 -8.87 0.41
N GLU A 87 7.67 -9.32 0.86
CA GLU A 87 6.44 -8.52 0.89
C GLU A 87 6.60 -7.28 1.77
N TYR A 88 7.19 -7.41 2.96
CA TYR A 88 7.49 -6.28 3.84
C TYR A 88 8.46 -5.28 3.21
N ALA A 89 9.48 -5.76 2.50
CA ALA A 89 10.47 -4.89 1.86
C ALA A 89 9.91 -4.15 0.65
N LEU A 90 8.95 -4.75 -0.07
CA LEU A 90 8.36 -4.17 -1.27
C LEU A 90 7.25 -3.16 -0.99
N GLN A 91 6.53 -3.29 0.13
CA GLN A 91 5.43 -2.36 0.46
C GLN A 91 5.83 -0.88 0.41
N PRO A 92 6.93 -0.42 1.05
CA PRO A 92 7.38 0.96 0.95
C PRO A 92 7.69 1.42 -0.48
N TYR A 93 8.19 0.52 -1.32
CA TYR A 93 8.53 0.83 -2.71
C TYR A 93 7.28 1.11 -3.54
N TYR A 94 6.27 0.23 -3.45
CA TYR A 94 4.99 0.43 -4.13
C TYR A 94 4.25 1.66 -3.61
N ALA A 95 4.25 1.89 -2.29
CA ALA A 95 3.63 3.08 -1.71
C ALA A 95 4.23 4.37 -2.28
N GLN A 96 5.56 4.46 -2.35
CA GLN A 96 6.25 5.61 -2.94
C GLN A 96 5.98 5.75 -4.44
N LEU A 97 5.98 4.65 -5.20
CA LEU A 97 5.71 4.64 -6.63
C LEU A 97 4.29 5.15 -6.93
N ILE A 98 3.29 4.64 -6.21
CA ILE A 98 1.88 5.04 -6.30
C ILE A 98 1.74 6.53 -5.96
N ALA A 99 2.32 6.95 -4.83
CA ALA A 99 2.26 8.35 -4.40
C ALA A 99 2.84 9.28 -5.46
N PHE A 100 4.00 8.93 -6.02
CA PHE A 100 4.70 9.73 -7.02
C PHE A 100 3.95 9.84 -8.35
N HIS A 101 3.51 8.72 -8.91
CA HIS A 101 2.89 8.71 -10.24
C HIS A 101 1.45 9.20 -10.22
N LEU A 102 0.68 8.80 -9.20
CA LEU A 102 -0.75 9.13 -9.14
C LEU A 102 -1.03 10.45 -8.39
N GLY A 103 -0.03 11.01 -7.69
CA GLY A 103 -0.19 12.23 -6.91
C GLY A 103 -1.15 12.06 -5.74
N VAL A 104 -1.15 10.89 -5.11
CA VAL A 104 -2.00 10.54 -3.96
C VAL A 104 -1.17 10.42 -2.68
N GLU A 105 -1.83 10.46 -1.53
CA GLU A 105 -1.21 10.10 -0.25
C GLU A 105 -1.29 8.59 -0.06
N THR A 106 -0.21 7.99 0.43
CA THR A 106 -0.16 6.54 0.71
C THR A 106 0.40 6.27 2.09
N ALA A 107 -0.02 5.15 2.67
CA ALA A 107 0.55 4.63 3.90
C ALA A 107 0.83 3.14 3.75
N CYS A 108 1.90 2.65 4.36
CA CYS A 108 2.16 1.22 4.46
C CYS A 108 2.58 0.84 5.87
N GLN A 109 2.31 -0.40 6.23
CA GLN A 109 2.66 -0.93 7.53
C GLN A 109 4.13 -1.35 7.53
N GLU A 110 4.81 -1.12 8.64
CA GLU A 110 6.11 -1.71 8.92
C GLU A 110 6.00 -2.53 10.19
N THR A 111 6.53 -3.75 10.14
CA THR A 111 6.48 -4.71 11.22
C THR A 111 7.88 -5.09 11.65
N LYS A 112 8.10 -5.23 12.95
CA LYS A 112 9.35 -5.77 13.48
C LYS A 112 9.07 -6.69 14.66
N ARG A 113 9.93 -7.67 14.85
CA ARG A 113 9.91 -8.54 16.02
C ARG A 113 10.87 -8.02 17.08
N VAL A 114 10.39 -7.85 18.30
CA VAL A 114 11.19 -7.45 19.48
C VAL A 114 11.00 -8.53 20.55
N GLY A 115 11.96 -9.45 20.64
CA GLY A 115 11.82 -10.66 21.45
C GLY A 115 10.71 -11.56 20.90
N GLU A 116 9.71 -11.85 21.74
CA GLU A 116 8.55 -12.67 21.38
C GLU A 116 7.37 -11.85 20.83
N HIS A 117 7.48 -10.51 20.80
CA HIS A 117 6.39 -9.64 20.44
C HIS A 117 6.57 -9.04 19.06
N TRP A 118 5.48 -8.98 18.30
CA TRP A 118 5.41 -8.19 17.08
C TRP A 118 5.02 -6.74 17.40
N GLN A 119 5.73 -5.81 16.77
CA GLN A 119 5.42 -4.39 16.80
C GLN A 119 5.14 -3.90 15.40
N ILE A 120 4.24 -2.93 15.29
CA ILE A 120 3.86 -2.30 14.03
C ILE A 120 3.92 -0.79 14.13
N ARG A 121 4.15 -0.14 12.98
CA ARG A 121 3.94 1.28 12.76
C ARG A 121 3.49 1.52 11.33
N TYR A 122 3.01 2.72 11.04
CA TYR A 122 2.70 3.16 9.69
C TYR A 122 3.71 4.20 9.22
N ASN A 123 4.12 4.08 7.95
CA ASN A 123 4.91 5.05 7.24
C ASN A 123 4.04 5.72 6.17
N TYR A 124 4.17 7.03 6.00
CA TYR A 124 3.34 7.83 5.11
C TYR A 124 4.17 8.44 3.99
N TYR A 125 3.62 8.47 2.78
CA TYR A 125 4.30 8.99 1.61
C TYR A 125 3.38 9.87 0.76
N VAL A 126 3.94 10.96 0.24
CA VAL A 126 3.26 11.87 -0.68
C VAL A 126 4.23 12.40 -1.72
N LYS A 127 3.75 12.65 -2.94
CA LYS A 127 4.56 13.29 -3.99
C LYS A 127 5.10 14.65 -3.51
N ASN A 128 6.41 14.87 -3.71
CA ASN A 128 7.00 16.18 -3.48
C ASN A 128 6.57 17.15 -4.58
N LYS A 129 5.80 18.19 -4.23
CA LYS A 129 5.36 19.22 -5.18
C LYS A 129 6.51 20.08 -5.73
N ASN A 130 7.64 20.12 -5.02
CA ASN A 130 8.82 20.89 -5.40
C ASN A 130 9.85 20.05 -6.19
N TRP A 131 9.55 18.79 -6.49
CA TRP A 131 10.44 17.96 -7.30
C TRP A 131 10.37 18.37 -8.77
N SER A 132 11.49 18.83 -9.33
CA SER A 132 11.59 19.26 -10.72
C SER A 132 12.17 18.20 -11.67
N GLY A 133 12.83 17.17 -11.14
CA GLY A 133 13.56 16.18 -11.94
C GLY A 133 14.82 16.70 -12.65
N GLU A 134 15.10 18.01 -12.55
CA GLU A 134 16.23 18.66 -13.22
C GLU A 134 17.57 18.43 -12.49
N PHE A 135 17.51 18.31 -11.17
CA PHE A 135 18.69 18.12 -10.32
C PHE A 135 18.91 16.64 -10.03
N LEU A 136 20.15 16.17 -10.18
CA LEU A 136 20.56 14.82 -9.84
C LEU A 136 20.81 14.69 -8.33
N PHE A 137 20.78 13.45 -7.83
CA PHE A 137 21.05 13.17 -6.42
C PHE A 137 22.41 13.73 -5.99
N GLY A 138 22.39 14.56 -4.93
CA GLY A 138 23.58 15.22 -4.38
C GLY A 138 23.88 16.60 -4.95
N GLU A 139 23.17 17.05 -5.99
CA GLU A 139 23.32 18.41 -6.52
C GLU A 139 22.65 19.46 -5.61
N LYS A 140 23.16 20.69 -5.67
CA LYS A 140 22.55 21.81 -4.95
C LYS A 140 21.15 22.08 -5.50
N GLY A 141 20.14 22.01 -4.63
CA GLY A 141 18.73 22.15 -5.02
C GLY A 141 18.03 20.80 -5.26
N TRP A 142 18.76 19.68 -5.21
CA TRP A 142 18.16 18.36 -5.24
C TRP A 142 17.17 18.16 -4.07
N SER A 143 16.03 17.56 -4.38
CA SER A 143 15.05 17.11 -3.39
C SER A 143 14.48 15.75 -3.82
N PRO A 144 14.02 14.92 -2.87
CA PRO A 144 13.45 13.61 -3.21
C PRO A 144 12.11 13.78 -3.94
N ALA A 145 11.78 12.84 -4.84
CA ALA A 145 10.52 12.84 -5.59
C ALA A 145 9.30 12.58 -4.70
N VAL A 146 9.51 11.89 -3.58
CA VAL A 146 8.50 11.54 -2.59
C VAL A 146 8.99 12.02 -1.23
N ILE A 147 8.08 12.63 -0.46
CA ILE A 147 8.32 13.05 0.92
C ILE A 147 7.74 11.98 1.82
N SER A 148 8.52 11.54 2.81
CA SER A 148 8.03 10.73 3.91
C SER A 148 7.51 11.63 5.03
N GLY A 149 6.28 11.36 5.48
CA GLY A 149 5.72 11.97 6.68
C GLY A 149 6.34 11.37 7.95
N PRO A 150 6.07 11.96 9.14
CA PRO A 150 6.48 11.35 10.40
C PRO A 150 5.76 10.00 10.56
N ALA A 151 6.55 8.92 10.68
CA ALA A 151 6.01 7.59 10.94
C ALA A 151 5.30 7.56 12.31
N THR A 152 4.31 6.68 12.45
CA THR A 152 3.65 6.50 13.74
C THR A 152 4.59 5.85 14.77
N PRO A 153 4.33 6.04 16.08
CA PRO A 153 5.05 5.32 17.10
C PRO A 153 4.88 3.81 16.93
N TRP A 154 5.92 3.06 17.27
CA TRP A 154 5.81 1.60 17.35
C TRP A 154 4.81 1.21 18.43
N ARG A 155 3.81 0.42 18.06
CA ARG A 155 2.88 -0.21 19.02
C ARG A 155 2.94 -1.72 18.92
N LEU A 156 2.56 -2.39 20.00
CA LEU A 156 2.43 -3.83 20.00
C LEU A 156 1.27 -4.23 19.09
N LEU A 157 1.49 -5.27 18.28
CA LEU A 157 0.41 -5.92 17.56
C LEU A 157 -0.36 -6.77 18.57
N HIS A 158 -1.60 -6.40 18.88
CA HIS A 158 -2.41 -7.20 19.80
C HIS A 158 -2.72 -8.57 19.18
N PRO A 159 -2.63 -9.69 19.92
CA PRO A 159 -2.73 -11.05 19.36
C PRO A 159 -4.09 -11.47 18.75
N ALA A 160 -5.03 -10.55 18.50
CA ALA A 160 -6.35 -10.90 17.98
C ALA A 160 -6.36 -11.42 16.52
N LEU A 161 -5.19 -11.43 15.85
CA LEU A 161 -5.01 -11.87 14.46
C LEU A 161 -4.16 -13.14 14.30
N HIS A 162 -3.86 -13.86 15.39
CA HIS A 162 -3.44 -15.25 15.30
C HIS A 162 -4.68 -16.14 15.13
N ARG A 163 -5.15 -16.31 13.89
CA ARG A 163 -5.86 -17.54 13.54
C ARG A 163 -4.82 -18.55 13.08
N GLU A 164 -4.60 -19.54 13.94
CA GLU A 164 -4.03 -20.85 13.59
C GLU A 164 -4.78 -21.48 12.41
#